data_AF-A0A932UWF5-F1
#
_entry.id   AF-A0A932UWF5-F1
#
_cell.length_a   1.000
_cell.length_b   1.000
_cell.length_c   1.000
_cell.angle_alpha   90.00
_cell.angle_beta   90.00
_cell.angle_gamma   90.00
#
_symmetry.space_group_name_H-M   'P 1'
#
loop_
_entity.id
_entity.type
_entity.pdbx_description
1 polymer ?
#
loop_
_entity_poly.entity_id
_entity_poly.type
_entity_poly.pdbx_seq_one_letter_code
_entity_poly.pdbx_strand_id
1 'polypeptide(L)' 'MKHLRTLSYILWALSVVVLVIGGISRVTMIPIYGITARAFLGLSAVLQLYAMTLLLLEIVQKERG' A
#
# COMPACT_ATOMS: atom_id res chain seq x y z
N MET A 1 10.90 -16.74 -5.79
CA MET A 1 11.19 -15.67 -4.80
C MET A 1 11.25 -14.26 -5.39
N LYS A 2 11.87 -14.03 -6.57
CA LYS A 2 11.98 -12.68 -7.17
C LYS A 2 10.63 -11.99 -7.43
N HIS A 3 9.62 -12.72 -7.90
CA HIS A 3 8.30 -12.14 -8.20
C HIS A 3 7.55 -11.62 -6.97
N LEU A 4 7.60 -12.33 -5.83
CA LEU A 4 6.95 -11.90 -4.57
C LEU A 4 7.58 -10.61 -4.04
N ARG A 5 8.92 -10.53 -4.06
CA ARG A 5 9.66 -9.34 -3.66
C ARG A 5 9.30 -8.14 -4.52
N THR A 6 9.28 -8.31 -5.85
CA THR A 6 8.92 -7.23 -6.78
C THR A 6 7.47 -6.76 -6.54
N LEU A 7 6.54 -7.68 -6.31
CA LEU A 7 5.15 -7.34 -5.97
C LEU A 7 5.04 -6.54 -4.68
N SER A 8 5.75 -6.94 -3.61
CA SER A 8 5.78 -6.21 -2.34
C SER A 8 6.30 -4.78 -2.51
N TYR A 9 7.36 -4.58 -3.30
CA TYR A 9 7.89 -3.23 -3.58
C TYR A 9 6.91 -2.38 -4.38
N ILE A 10 6.24 -2.94 -5.39
CA ILE A 10 5.24 -2.22 -6.18
C ILE A 10 4.08 -1.78 -5.27
N LEU A 11 3.60 -2.67 -4.40
CA LEU A 11 2.51 -2.36 -3.46
C LEU A 11 2.91 -1.30 -2.44
N TRP A 12 4.15 -1.32 -1.96
CA TRP A 12 4.70 -0.27 -1.10
C TRP A 12 4.73 1.08 -1.82
N ALA A 13 5.23 1.13 -3.05
CA ALA A 13 5.26 2.34 -3.85
C ALA A 13 3.84 2.88 -4.11
N LEU A 14 2.90 1.99 -4.48
CA LEU A 14 1.50 2.36 -4.68
C LEU A 14 0.86 2.91 -3.39
N SER A 15 1.12 2.28 -2.25
CA SER A 15 0.60 2.74 -0.96
C SER A 15 1.05 4.16 -0.63
N VAL A 16 2.32 4.49 -0.89
CA VAL A 16 2.87 5.83 -0.66
C VAL A 16 2.20 6.85 -1.58
N VAL A 17 2.00 6.54 -2.86
CA VAL A 17 1.30 7.43 -3.80
C VAL A 17 -0.12 7.70 -3.33
N VAL A 18 -0.86 6.66 -2.95
CA VAL A 18 -2.23 6.78 -2.42
C VAL A 18 -2.25 7.58 -1.11
N LEU A 19 -1.26 7.40 -0.24
CA LEU A 19 -1.13 8.14 1.00
C LEU A 19 -0.93 9.63 0.74
N VAL A 20 -0.08 10.00 -0.21
CA VAL A 20 0.17 11.39 -0.61
C VAL A 20 -1.10 12.01 -1.18
N ILE A 21 -1.80 11.33 -2.10
CA ILE A 21 -3.06 11.81 -2.67
C ILE A 21 -4.13 11.98 -1.59
N GLY A 22 -4.26 10.99 -0.69
CA GLY A 22 -5.20 11.05 0.44
C GLY A 22 -4.87 12.16 1.43
N GLY A 23 -3.58 12.40 1.68
CA GLY A 23 -3.09 13.51 2.50
C GLY A 23 -3.44 14.86 1.90
N ILE A 24 -3.21 15.04 0.60
CA ILE A 24 -3.56 16.26 -0.13
C ILE A 24 -5.08 16.48 -0.09
N SER A 25 -5.88 15.46 -0.42
CA SER A 25 -7.36 15.53 -0.36
C SER A 25 -7.85 15.91 1.04
N ARG A 26 -7.19 15.42 2.10
CA ARG A 26 -7.52 15.78 3.48
C ARG A 26 -7.23 17.25 3.78
N VAL A 27 -6.07 17.75 3.35
CA VAL A 27 -5.64 19.13 3.59
C VAL A 27 -6.50 20.13 2.83
N THR A 28 -6.85 19.81 1.58
CA THR A 28 -7.67 20.70 0.75
C THR A 28 -9.16 20.64 1.08
N MET A 29 -9.60 19.66 1.87
CA MET A 29 -11.02 19.33 2.10
C MET A 29 -11.83 19.09 0.82
N ILE A 30 -11.15 18.81 -0.30
CA ILE A 30 -11.78 18.57 -1.60
C ILE A 30 -11.73 17.06 -1.89
N PRO A 31 -12.89 16.42 -2.14
CA PRO A 31 -12.91 15.04 -2.59
C PRO A 31 -12.33 14.96 -4.02
N ILE A 32 -11.34 14.09 -4.20
CA ILE A 32 -10.70 13.87 -5.49
C ILE A 32 -11.48 12.76 -6.21
N TYR A 33 -12.10 13.07 -7.36
CA TYR A 33 -12.98 12.15 -8.11
C TYR A 33 -14.13 11.56 -7.27
N GLY A 34 -14.67 12.31 -6.31
CA GLY A 34 -15.74 11.82 -5.41
C GLY A 34 -15.27 10.83 -4.34
N ILE A 35 -13.98 10.52 -4.29
CA ILE A 35 -13.37 9.68 -3.25
C ILE A 35 -12.95 10.56 -2.08
N THR A 36 -13.37 10.20 -0.88
CA THR A 36 -13.02 10.93 0.34
C THR A 36 -11.60 10.61 0.80
N ALA A 37 -10.95 11.55 1.48
CA ALA A 37 -9.63 11.33 2.08
C ALA A 37 -9.57 10.08 2.98
N ARG A 38 -10.66 9.75 3.69
CA ARG A 38 -10.73 8.53 4.52
C ARG A 38 -10.63 7.25 3.69
N ALA A 39 -11.24 7.22 2.51
CA ALA A 39 -11.14 6.08 1.60
C ALA A 39 -9.72 5.91 1.05
N PHE A 40 -9.03 7.00 0.68
CA PHE A 40 -7.62 6.95 0.27
C PHE A 40 -6.71 6.46 1.40
N LEU A 41 -6.88 6.97 2.62
CA LEU A 41 -6.11 6.52 3.78
C LEU A 41 -6.37 5.04 4.11
N GLY A 42 -7.62 4.59 4.01
CA GLY A 42 -7.99 3.18 4.16
C GLY A 42 -7.35 2.29 3.10
N LEU A 43 -7.39 2.70 1.83
CA LEU A 43 -6.75 1.99 0.72
C LEU A 43 -5.23 1.88 0.93
N SER A 44 -4.59 2.97 1.36
CA SER A 44 -3.15 3.00 1.65
C SER A 44 -2.77 2.00 2.75
N ALA A 45 -3.57 1.94 3.82
CA ALA A 45 -3.35 0.98 4.93
C ALA A 45 -3.51 -0.47 4.48
N VAL A 46 -4.53 -0.79 3.66
CA VAL A 46 -4.73 -2.13 3.09
C VAL A 46 -3.54 -2.54 2.22
N LEU A 47 -3.05 -1.63 1.38
CA LEU A 47 -1.88 -1.88 0.53
C LEU A 47 -0.62 -2.15 1.37
N GLN A 48 -0.41 -1.44 2.48
CA GLN A 48 0.72 -1.71 3.38
C GLN A 48 0.60 -3.06 4.07
N LEU A 49 -0.58 -3.39 4.61
CA LEU A 49 -0.83 -4.68 5.25
C LEU A 49 -0.59 -5.83 4.29
N TYR A 50 -1.05 -5.71 3.05
CA TYR A 50 -0.85 -6.73 2.03
C TYR A 50 0.62 -6.86 1.62
N ALA A 51 1.32 -5.74 1.42
CA ALA A 51 2.76 -5.74 1.15
C ALA A 51 3.57 -6.36 2.30
N MET A 52 3.23 -6.06 3.55
CA MET A 52 3.85 -6.65 4.74
C MET A 52 3.65 -8.17 4.78
N THR A 53 2.43 -8.62 4.47
CA THR A 53 2.06 -10.04 4.46
C THR A 53 2.86 -10.82 3.42
N LEU A 54 3.01 -10.26 2.22
CA LEU A 54 3.82 -10.86 1.16
C LEU A 54 5.31 -10.92 1.51
N LEU A 55 5.82 -9.89 2.19
CA LEU A 55 7.21 -9.82 2.63
C LEU A 55 7.50 -10.84 3.75
N LEU A 56 6.57 -11.00 4.69
CA LEU A 56 6.62 -12.06 5.70
C LEU A 56 6.55 -13.46 5.06
N LEU A 57 5.67 -13.65 4.08
CA LEU A 57 5.57 -14.91 3.34
C LEU A 57 6.89 -15.23 2.60
N GLU A 58 7.54 -14.23 2.02
CA GLU A 58 8.86 -14.38 1.39
C GLU A 58 9.91 -14.85 2.41
N ILE A 59 9.93 -14.25 3.61
CA ILE A 59 10.85 -14.64 4.69
C ILE A 59 10.59 -16.09 5.13
N VAL A 60 9.33 -16.45 5.40
CA VAL A 60 8.96 -17.81 5.83
C VAL A 60 9.30 -18.86 4.76
N GLN A 61 9.08 -18.55 3.48
CA GLN A 61 9.49 -19.43 2.38
C GLN A 61 11.00 -19.58 2.27
N LYS A 62 11.76 -18.53 2.62
CA LYS A 62 13.23 -18.56 2.62
C LYS A 62 13.79 -19.44 3.73
N GLU A 63 13.11 -19.54 4.86
CA GLU A 63 13.54 -20.41 5.98
C GLU A 63 13.13 -21.87 5.80
N ARG A 64 12.13 -22.15 4.94
CA ARG A 64 11.62 -23.51 4.71
C ARG A 64 12.22 -24.26 3.52
N GLY A 65 12.98 -23.59 2.65
CA GLY A 65 13.60 -24.18 1.45
C GLY A 65 15.11 -23.98 1.44
#